data_AF-A0A1N6IIK9-F1
#
_entry.id   AF-A0A1N6IIK9-F1
#
_cell.length_a   1.000
_cell.length_b   1.000
_cell.length_c   1.000
_cell.angle_alpha   90.00
_cell.angle_beta   90.00
_cell.angle_gamma   90.00
#
_symmetry.space_group_name_H-M   'P 1'
#
loop_
_entity.id
_entity.type
_entity.pdbx_description
1 polymer ?
#
loop_
_entity_poly.entity_id
_entity_poly.type
_entity_poly.pdbx_seq_one_letter_code
_entity_poly.pdbx_strand_id
1 'polypeptide(L)'
;MADNLLNKNKGKRNLLERKEEVKPKEAFNRSSLFTVDESQKNSHNQNKEVPTKKNKLKTTTIRCAADTSHRLNALVTSFSLDSVNELLDILLDNYEASLTNDERREIKTLIEVYQRKSMK
;
A
#
# COMPACT_ATOMS: atom_id res chain seq x y z
N MET A 1 -18.96 23.59 -66.89
CA MET A 1 -19.37 22.79 -65.72
C MET A 1 -18.25 22.86 -64.70
N ALA A 2 -18.27 23.92 -63.89
CA ALA A 2 -17.45 24.03 -62.70
C ALA A 2 -18.28 23.43 -61.57
N ASP A 3 -17.78 22.40 -60.90
CA ASP A 3 -18.08 22.08 -59.50
C ASP A 3 -17.46 20.73 -59.12
N ASN A 4 -16.26 20.81 -58.53
CA ASN A 4 -15.94 20.07 -57.29
C ASN A 4 -14.65 20.64 -56.74
N LEU A 5 -14.77 21.88 -56.27
CA LEU A 5 -13.79 22.59 -55.47
C LEU A 5 -13.65 21.90 -54.11
N LEU A 6 -12.40 21.77 -53.66
CA LEU A 6 -12.01 21.50 -52.27
C LEU A 6 -12.21 20.05 -51.78
N ASN A 7 -11.28 19.21 -52.26
CA ASN A 7 -10.27 18.58 -51.40
C ASN A 7 -10.72 18.42 -49.94
N LYS A 8 -11.04 17.18 -49.55
CA LYS A 8 -11.24 16.69 -48.19
C LYS A 8 -9.99 16.97 -47.35
N ASN A 9 -9.85 18.22 -46.93
CA ASN A 9 -8.81 18.65 -46.03
C ASN A 9 -9.08 18.01 -44.66
N LYS A 10 -8.27 16.99 -44.38
CA LYS A 10 -7.32 17.01 -43.26
C LYS A 10 -7.95 17.25 -41.89
N GLY A 11 -7.99 16.17 -41.09
CA GLY A 11 -7.92 16.16 -39.63
C GLY A 11 -8.21 17.48 -38.92
N LYS A 12 -9.48 17.81 -38.75
CA LYS A 12 -9.90 18.81 -37.76
C LYS A 12 -10.20 18.06 -36.48
N ARG A 13 -9.15 17.81 -35.71
CA ARG A 13 -9.29 17.63 -34.26
C ARG A 13 -10.01 18.88 -33.75
N ASN A 14 -11.14 18.75 -33.08
CA ASN A 14 -11.83 19.85 -32.42
C ASN A 14 -10.89 20.41 -31.34
N LEU A 15 -9.98 21.30 -31.71
CA LEU A 15 -8.87 21.72 -30.85
C LEU A 15 -9.27 22.84 -29.87
N LEU A 16 -10.50 23.36 -29.98
CA LEU A 16 -11.05 24.38 -29.09
C LEU A 16 -12.46 24.00 -28.61
N GLU A 17 -12.64 22.76 -28.16
CA GLU A 17 -13.74 22.48 -27.23
C GLU A 17 -13.47 23.32 -25.98
N ARG A 18 -14.32 24.34 -25.77
CA ARG A 18 -14.29 25.15 -24.56
C ARG A 18 -14.57 24.21 -23.39
N LYS A 19 -13.53 23.88 -22.64
CA LYS A 19 -13.67 23.18 -21.37
C LYS A 19 -14.53 24.04 -20.43
N GLU A 20 -15.32 23.36 -19.60
CA GLU A 20 -16.13 23.99 -18.56
C GLU A 20 -15.29 25.00 -17.76
N GLU A 21 -15.91 26.13 -17.41
CA GLU A 21 -15.26 27.20 -16.68
C GLU A 21 -14.60 26.66 -15.41
N VAL A 22 -13.27 26.77 -15.32
CA VAL A 22 -12.49 26.31 -14.16
C VAL A 22 -12.77 27.26 -13.00
N LYS A 23 -13.75 26.92 -12.16
CA LYS A 23 -13.96 27.60 -10.89
C LYS A 23 -12.87 27.14 -9.90
N PRO A 24 -12.35 28.06 -9.07
CA PRO A 24 -11.41 27.68 -8.02
C PRO A 24 -12.05 26.68 -7.08
N LYS A 25 -11.28 25.66 -6.66
CA LYS A 25 -11.75 24.60 -5.75
C LYS A 25 -12.21 25.16 -4.40
N GLU A 26 -11.60 26.27 -3.98
CA GLU A 26 -11.97 26.99 -2.76
C GLU A 26 -12.04 28.48 -3.08
N ALA A 27 -13.22 29.06 -2.94
CA ALA A 27 -13.43 30.50 -2.97
C ALA A 27 -13.62 30.97 -1.53
N PHE A 28 -12.85 31.96 -1.10
CA PHE A 28 -12.96 32.53 0.24
C PHE A 28 -14.37 33.10 0.44
N ASN A 29 -15.14 32.50 1.35
CA ASN A 29 -16.50 32.91 1.66
C ASN A 29 -16.54 33.40 3.11
N ARG A 30 -16.85 34.69 3.34
CA ARG A 30 -16.83 35.29 4.69
C ARG A 30 -17.83 34.64 5.66
N SER A 31 -18.84 33.95 5.14
CA SER A 31 -19.78 33.17 5.93
C SER A 31 -19.14 31.95 6.59
N SER A 32 -18.04 31.39 6.07
CA SER A 32 -17.36 30.24 6.68
C SER A 32 -16.54 30.60 7.92
N LEU A 33 -16.37 31.90 8.24
CA LEU A 33 -15.60 32.35 9.41
C LEU A 33 -16.35 32.13 10.72
N PHE A 34 -17.68 32.01 10.67
CA PHE A 34 -18.55 31.95 11.85
C PHE A 34 -19.32 30.64 11.97
N THR A 35 -19.24 29.75 10.98
CA THR A 35 -19.89 28.44 11.02
C THR A 35 -18.86 27.39 11.40
N VAL A 36 -18.99 26.84 12.61
CA VAL A 36 -18.22 25.66 13.02
C VAL A 36 -18.87 24.45 12.35
N ASP A 37 -18.24 23.90 11.32
CA ASP A 37 -18.66 22.63 10.73
C ASP A 37 -18.38 21.49 11.73
N GLU A 38 -19.43 21.04 12.43
CA GLU A 38 -19.35 19.89 13.35
C GLU A 38 -19.07 18.56 12.62
N SER A 39 -19.15 18.53 11.30
CA SER A 39 -18.89 17.34 10.48
C SER A 39 -17.39 16.96 10.38
N GLN A 40 -16.46 17.84 10.78
CA GLN A 40 -15.02 17.52 10.79
C GLN A 40 -14.53 16.85 12.09
N LYS A 41 -15.41 16.64 13.09
CA LYS A 41 -15.03 15.93 14.33
C LYS A 41 -14.93 14.41 14.21
N ASN A 42 -15.26 13.82 13.06
CA ASN A 42 -15.02 12.39 12.78
C ASN A 42 -13.67 12.12 12.08
N SER A 43 -12.78 13.11 11.97
CA SER A 43 -11.39 12.91 11.50
C SER A 43 -10.37 12.84 12.63
N HIS A 44 -10.80 12.51 13.86
CA HIS A 44 -9.89 12.13 14.95
C HIS A 44 -9.39 10.68 14.75
N ASN A 45 -8.69 10.47 13.64
CA ASN A 45 -7.77 9.35 13.43
C ASN A 45 -6.63 9.82 12.52
N GLN A 46 -6.14 11.03 12.78
CA GLN A 46 -4.84 11.48 12.30
C GLN A 46 -3.82 11.27 13.43
N ASN A 47 -3.46 9.99 13.66
CA ASN A 47 -2.11 9.72 14.10
C ASN A 47 -1.21 10.29 13.02
N LYS A 48 -0.55 11.42 13.34
CA LYS A 48 0.60 11.90 12.59
C LYS A 48 1.66 10.81 12.69
N GLU A 49 1.62 9.86 11.76
CA GLU A 49 2.75 8.98 11.49
C GLU A 49 3.90 9.91 11.12
N VAL A 50 4.82 10.09 12.07
CA VAL A 50 6.21 10.41 11.76
C VAL A 50 6.57 9.52 10.57
N PRO A 51 7.13 10.03 9.47
CA PRO A 51 7.71 9.16 8.47
C PRO A 51 8.96 8.56 9.12
N THR A 52 8.76 7.57 10.01
CA THR A 52 9.74 6.52 10.20
C THR A 52 10.06 6.10 8.79
N LYS A 53 11.33 6.25 8.42
CA LYS A 53 11.86 5.64 7.21
C LYS A 53 11.44 4.18 7.33
N LYS A 54 10.31 3.80 6.72
CA LYS A 54 9.85 2.42 6.65
C LYS A 54 10.99 1.80 5.86
N ASN A 55 11.95 1.22 6.58
CA ASN A 55 13.01 0.42 6.00
C ASN A 55 12.25 -0.46 5.03
N LYS A 56 12.46 -0.26 3.73
CA LYS A 56 11.72 -0.97 2.70
C LYS A 56 12.11 -2.42 2.89
N LEU A 57 11.34 -3.13 3.73
CA LEU A 57 11.56 -4.52 4.02
C LEU A 57 11.46 -5.22 2.68
N LYS A 58 12.53 -5.94 2.33
CA LYS A 58 12.56 -6.69 1.08
C LYS A 58 11.50 -7.77 1.20
N THR A 59 10.40 -7.63 0.47
CA THR A 59 9.38 -8.67 0.41
C THR A 59 9.89 -9.80 -0.48
N THR A 60 9.73 -11.03 0.00
CA THR A 60 9.96 -12.24 -0.78
C THR A 60 8.67 -13.05 -0.82
N THR A 61 8.52 -13.88 -1.86
CA THR A 61 7.35 -14.75 -2.01
C THR A 61 7.76 -16.18 -1.68
N ILE A 62 7.11 -16.78 -0.67
CA ILE A 62 7.29 -18.19 -0.32
C ILE A 62 6.17 -18.98 -1.01
N ARG A 63 6.53 -19.97 -1.82
CA ARG A 63 5.54 -20.91 -2.39
C ARG A 63 5.19 -21.96 -1.34
N CYS A 64 3.90 -22.17 -1.12
CA CYS A 64 3.37 -23.17 -0.21
C CYS A 64 2.23 -23.96 -0.87
N ALA A 65 1.84 -25.07 -0.27
CA ALA A 65 0.70 -25.86 -0.74
C ALA A 65 -0.61 -25.09 -0.57
N ALA A 66 -1.62 -25.41 -1.39
CA ALA A 66 -2.93 -24.75 -1.31
C ALA A 66 -3.55 -24.89 0.09
N ASP A 67 -3.54 -26.12 0.63
CA ASP A 67 -4.09 -26.41 1.96
C ASP A 67 -3.43 -25.60 3.08
N THR A 68 -2.10 -25.41 3.02
CA THR A 68 -1.39 -24.62 4.02
C THR A 68 -1.69 -23.14 3.88
N SER A 69 -1.86 -22.62 2.66
CA SER A 69 -2.28 -21.23 2.43
C SER A 69 -3.67 -20.95 3.01
N HIS A 70 -4.62 -21.88 2.83
CA HIS A 70 -5.96 -21.76 3.38
C HIS A 70 -5.94 -21.79 4.91
N ARG A 71 -5.13 -22.68 5.51
CA ARG A 71 -4.95 -22.73 6.97
C ARG A 71 -4.37 -21.43 7.52
N LEU A 72 -3.33 -20.88 6.88
CA LEU A 72 -2.75 -19.60 7.31
C LEU A 72 -3.77 -18.46 7.23
N ASN A 73 -4.52 -18.36 6.14
CA ASN A 73 -5.55 -17.33 5.98
C ASN A 73 -6.69 -17.48 7.00
N ALA A 74 -7.10 -18.72 7.31
CA ALA A 74 -8.12 -18.99 8.33
C ALA A 74 -7.63 -18.56 9.72
N LEU A 75 -6.37 -18.84 10.06
CA LEU A 75 -5.75 -18.42 11.33
C LEU A 75 -5.69 -16.89 11.43
N VAL A 76 -5.19 -16.20 10.39
CA VAL A 76 -5.15 -14.74 10.35
C VAL A 76 -6.55 -14.14 10.59
N THR A 77 -7.56 -14.70 9.93
CA THR A 77 -8.96 -14.25 10.08
C THR A 77 -9.50 -14.52 11.48
N SER A 78 -9.19 -15.67 12.08
CA SER A 78 -9.70 -16.08 13.39
C SER A 78 -9.07 -15.29 14.54
N PHE A 79 -7.79 -14.96 14.42
CA PHE A 79 -7.03 -14.21 15.42
C PHE A 79 -7.02 -12.70 15.16
N SER A 80 -7.73 -12.22 14.12
CA SER A 80 -7.77 -10.81 13.72
C SER A 80 -6.38 -10.18 13.59
N LEU A 81 -5.44 -10.90 12.98
CA LEU A 81 -4.08 -10.42 12.72
C LEU A 81 -4.08 -9.53 11.47
N ASP A 82 -3.20 -8.53 11.42
CA ASP A 82 -3.15 -7.58 10.31
C ASP A 82 -2.52 -8.19 9.05
N SER A 83 -1.64 -9.18 9.22
CA SER A 83 -0.90 -9.81 8.13
C SER A 83 -0.54 -11.26 8.42
N VAL A 84 -0.42 -12.06 7.35
CA VAL A 84 0.19 -13.40 7.40
C VAL A 84 1.63 -13.33 7.92
N ASN A 85 2.35 -12.22 7.67
CA ASN A 85 3.71 -12.06 8.17
C ASN A 85 3.76 -11.99 9.70
N GLU A 86 2.82 -11.27 10.31
CA GLU A 86 2.72 -11.16 11.77
C GLU A 86 2.42 -12.51 12.42
N LEU A 87 1.52 -13.30 11.81
CA LEU A 87 1.28 -14.68 12.23
C LEU A 87 2.56 -15.52 12.18
N LEU A 88 3.33 -15.41 11.10
CA LEU A 88 4.58 -16.16 10.95
C LEU A 88 5.63 -15.73 11.96
N ASP A 89 5.77 -14.43 12.23
CA ASP A 89 6.71 -13.89 13.22
C ASP A 89 6.38 -14.46 14.62
N ILE A 90 5.10 -14.44 15.01
CA ILE A 90 4.66 -15.02 16.30
C ILE A 90 4.95 -16.52 16.36
N LEU A 91 4.66 -17.28 15.29
CA LEU A 91 4.90 -18.72 15.27
C LEU A 91 6.41 -19.05 15.34
N LEU A 92 7.24 -18.27 14.65
CA LEU A 92 8.69 -18.42 14.68
C LEU A 92 9.24 -18.10 16.07
N ASP A 93 8.83 -16.99 16.69
CA ASP A 93 9.26 -16.61 18.03
C ASP A 93 8.91 -17.68 19.07
N ASN A 94 7.69 -18.23 19.00
CA ASN A 94 7.26 -19.31 19.87
C ASN A 94 8.08 -20.59 19.66
N TYR A 95 8.42 -20.91 18.41
CA TYR A 95 9.25 -22.07 18.10
C TYR A 95 10.70 -21.87 18.57
N GLU A 96 11.28 -20.70 18.35
CA GLU A 96 12.63 -20.34 18.82
C GLU A 96 12.75 -20.28 20.34
N ALA A 97 11.66 -20.01 21.05
CA ALA A 97 11.60 -20.07 22.51
C ALA A 97 11.56 -21.51 23.04
N SER A 98 11.05 -22.45 22.25
CA SER A 98 10.98 -23.88 22.61
C SER A 98 12.28 -24.65 22.35
N LEU A 99 13.20 -24.06 21.58
CA LEU A 99 14.45 -24.69 21.16
C LEU A 99 15.53 -24.69 22.24
N THR A 100 16.46 -25.65 22.17
CA THR A 100 17.63 -25.65 23.05
C THR A 100 18.62 -24.55 22.68
N ASN A 101 19.49 -24.16 23.64
CA ASN A 101 20.47 -23.11 23.42
C ASN A 101 21.44 -23.40 22.26
N ASP A 102 21.78 -24.67 22.05
CA ASP A 102 22.69 -25.08 20.97
C ASP A 102 22.00 -24.99 19.61
N GLU A 103 20.76 -25.47 19.48
CA GLU A 103 19.97 -25.36 18.26
C GLU A 103 19.70 -23.89 17.89
N ARG A 104 19.40 -23.05 18.89
CA ARG A 104 19.23 -21.60 18.69
C ARG A 104 20.51 -20.95 18.18
N ARG A 105 21.68 -21.40 18.66
CA ARG A 105 22.98 -20.90 18.19
C ARG A 105 23.23 -21.32 16.74
N GLU A 106 22.88 -22.54 16.35
CA GLU A 106 22.98 -23.02 14.98
C GLU A 106 22.06 -22.26 14.02
N ILE A 107 20.80 -22.05 14.39
CA ILE A 107 19.86 -21.26 13.57
C ILE A 107 20.39 -19.84 13.36
N LYS A 108 20.92 -19.20 14.42
CA LYS A 108 21.49 -17.86 14.33
C LYS A 108 22.66 -17.80 13.34
N THR A 109 23.56 -18.78 13.35
CA THR A 109 24.69 -18.79 12.40
C THR A 109 24.21 -18.99 10.96
N LEU A 110 23.19 -19.84 10.73
CA LEU A 110 22.59 -20.02 9.41
C LEU A 110 21.95 -18.73 8.88
N ILE A 111 21.22 -17.99 9.73
CA ILE A 111 20.62 -16.70 9.36
C ILE A 111 21.71 -15.71 8.92
N GLU A 112 22.82 -15.61 9.67
CA GLU A 112 23.94 -14.74 9.30
C GLU A 112 24.54 -15.10 7.94
N VAL A 113 24.70 -16.39 7.65
CA VAL A 113 25.20 -16.87 6.35
C VAL A 113 24.25 -16.48 5.21
N TYR A 114 22.94 -16.65 5.39
CA TYR A 114 21.96 -16.27 4.39
C TYR A 114 21.91 -14.76 4.14
N GLN A 115 22.01 -13.95 5.19
CA GLN A 115 22.08 -12.50 5.07
C GLN A 115 23.33 -12.06 4.30
N ARG A 116 24.50 -12.63 4.61
CA ARG A 116 25.75 -12.35 3.87
C ARG A 116 25.64 -12.73 2.40
N LYS A 117 24.98 -13.86 2.09
CA LYS A 117 24.75 -14.29 0.70
C LYS A 117 23.81 -13.35 -0.06
N SER A 118 22.80 -12.80 0.61
CA SER A 118 21.82 -11.87 0.02
C SER A 118 22.40 -10.46 -0.26
N MET A 119 23.53 -10.11 0.37
CA MET A 119 24.23 -8.83 0.16
C MET A 119 25.28 -8.86 -0.96
N LYS A 120 25.61 -10.05 -1.48
CA LYS A 120 26.47 -10.22 -2.67
C LYS A 120 25.64 -10.19 -3.94
#